data_AF-A0A534JIR0-F1
#
_entry.id   AF-A0A534JIR0-F1
#
_cell.length_a   1.000
_cell.length_b   1.000
_cell.length_c   1.000
_cell.angle_alpha   90.00
_cell.angle_beta   90.00
_cell.angle_gamma   90.00
#
_symmetry.space_group_name_H-M   'P 1'
#
loop_
_entity.id
_entity.type
_entity.pdbx_description
1 polymer ?
#
loop_
_entity_poly.entity_id
_entity_poly.type
_entity_poly.pdbx_seq_one_letter_code
_entity_poly.pdbx_strand_id
1 'polypeptide(L)' 'MEREKIGEVFHYFSKLGVAAIRLTEGPLSVGDTIQIQGPTTNLTQTVDSMQ' A
#
# COMPACT_ATOMS: atom_id res chain seq x y z
N MET A 1 -10.42 14.77 -4.29
CA MET A 1 -9.06 14.37 -3.90
C MET A 1 -8.64 13.32 -4.90
N GLU A 2 -7.63 13.64 -5.69
CA GLU A 2 -7.10 12.76 -6.73
C GLU A 2 -6.38 11.60 -6.04
N ARG A 3 -6.65 10.37 -6.47
CA ARG A 3 -5.98 9.17 -5.98
C ARG A 3 -5.10 8.68 -7.11
N GLU A 4 -3.80 8.75 -6.92
CA GLU A 4 -2.85 8.23 -7.88
C GLU A 4 -2.53 6.78 -7.55
N LYS A 5 -2.60 5.91 -8.56
CA LYS A 5 -2.17 4.52 -8.39
C LYS A 5 -0.66 4.54 -8.29
N ILE A 6 -0.12 4.14 -7.14
CA ILE A 6 1.34 4.05 -6.94
C ILE A 6 1.91 2.68 -7.32
N GLY A 7 1.08 1.63 -7.24
CA GLY A 7 1.53 0.25 -7.41
C GLY A 7 0.45 -0.78 -7.10
N GLU A 8 0.88 -2.03 -6.96
CA GLU A 8 0.01 -3.18 -6.70
C GLU A 8 0.58 -4.07 -5.59
N VAL A 9 -0.30 -4.56 -4.71
CA VAL A 9 0.05 -5.56 -3.70
C VAL A 9 0.16 -6.91 -4.40
N PHE A 10 1.34 -7.54 -4.37
CA PHE A 10 1.56 -8.85 -4.97
C PHE A 10 1.65 -9.98 -3.93
N HIS A 11 1.93 -9.65 -2.67
CA HIS A 11 1.95 -10.62 -1.58
C HIS A 11 1.56 -9.98 -0.25
N TYR A 12 0.95 -10.74 0.65
CA TYR A 12 0.67 -10.30 2.01
C TYR A 12 1.12 -11.36 3.02
N PHE A 13 2.07 -10.98 3.88
CA PHE A 13 2.61 -11.82 4.94
C PHE A 13 1.75 -11.70 6.20
N SER A 14 0.65 -12.46 6.26
CA SER A 14 -0.35 -12.37 7.34
C SER A 14 0.21 -12.57 8.75
N LYS A 15 1.24 -13.39 8.92
CA LYS A 15 1.92 -13.58 10.22
C LYS A 15 2.64 -12.33 10.74
N LEU A 16 3.12 -11.49 9.81
CA LEU A 16 3.89 -10.28 10.12
C LEU A 16 3.06 -9.00 9.96
N GLY A 17 1.90 -9.07 9.29
CA GLY A 17 1.10 -7.89 8.96
C GLY A 17 1.72 -7.01 7.87
N VAL A 18 2.59 -7.58 7.02
CA VAL A 18 3.35 -6.82 6.01
C VAL A 18 2.82 -7.10 4.61
N ALA A 19 2.53 -6.05 3.85
CA ALA A 19 2.18 -6.13 2.44
C ALA A 19 3.41 -5.87 1.56
N ALA A 20 3.67 -6.76 0.61
CA ALA A 20 4.67 -6.55 -0.42
C ALA A 20 4.02 -5.84 -1.61
N ILE A 21 4.49 -4.64 -1.89
CA ILE A 21 3.93 -3.75 -2.91
C ILE A 21 4.96 -3.60 -4.03
N ARG A 22 4.51 -3.77 -5.27
CA ARG A 22 5.29 -3.42 -6.46
C ARG A 22 4.90 -2.01 -6.86
N LEU A 23 5.81 -1.05 -6.71
CA LEU A 23 5.63 0.32 -7.19
C LEU A 23 5.76 0.35 -8.71
N THR A 24 4.83 1.02 -9.40
CA THR A 24 4.77 1.08 -10.88
C THR A 24 4.70 2.49 -11.42
N GLU A 25 3.92 3.36 -10.78
CA GLU A 25 3.50 4.64 -11.37
C GLU A 25 3.83 5.84 -10.47
N GLY A 26 4.05 5.65 -9.16
CA GLY A 26 4.30 6.76 -8.23
C GLY A 26 5.30 6.45 -7.12
N PRO A 27 5.94 7.48 -6.54
CA PRO A 27 6.77 7.33 -5.36
C PRO A 27 5.90 7.02 -4.13
N LEU A 28 6.49 6.32 -3.16
CA LEU A 28 5.89 6.08 -1.85
C LEU A 28 6.93 6.40 -0.79
N SER A 29 6.54 7.20 0.21
CA SER A 29 7.39 7.58 1.33
C SER A 29 6.77 7.16 2.66
N VAL A 30 7.63 7.00 3.66
CA VAL A 30 7.18 6.85 5.05
C VAL A 30 6.47 8.14 5.47
N GLY A 31 5.30 8.01 6.08
CA GLY A 31 4.41 9.12 6.44
C GLY A 31 3.27 9.37 5.44
N ASP A 32 3.34 8.78 4.23
CA ASP A 32 2.26 8.93 3.25
C ASP A 32 1.02 8.14 3.68
N THR A 33 -0.16 8.66 3.34
CA THR A 33 -1.43 7.96 3.55
C THR A 33 -1.83 7.26 2.26
N ILE A 34 -1.89 5.93 2.30
CA ILE A 34 -2.24 5.10 1.16
C ILE A 34 -3.61 4.45 1.37
N GLN A 35 -4.27 4.14 0.26
CA GLN A 35 -5.49 3.34 0.25
C GLN A 35 -5.23 2.03 -0.48
N ILE A 36 -5.45 0.91 0.21
CA ILE A 36 -5.37 -0.43 -0.36
C ILE A 36 -6.79 -0.89 -0.67
N GLN A 37 -7.08 -1.05 -1.95
CA GLN A 37 -8.38 -1.50 -2.44
C GLN A 37 -8.23 -2.78 -3.26
N GLY A 38 -8.97 -3.81 -2.87
CA GLY A 38 -9.07 -5.10 -3.54
C GLY A 38 -10.51 -5.62 -3.49
N PRO A 39 -10.74 -6.89 -3.87
CA PRO A 39 -12.09 -7.45 -3.97
C PRO A 39 -12.85 -7.49 -2.63
N THR A 40 -12.15 -7.76 -1.54
CA THR A 40 -12.73 -7.90 -0.18
C THR A 40 -12.14 -6.91 0.83
N THR A 41 -11.16 -6.12 0.41
CA THR A 41 -10.39 -5.25 1.29
C THR A 41 -10.47 -3.83 0.77
N ASN A 42 -10.83 -2.90 1.64
CA ASN A 42 -10.75 -1.48 1.34
C ASN A 42 -10.36 -0.78 2.63
N LEU A 43 -9.07 -0.43 2.75
CA LEU A 43 -8.53 0.21 3.94
C LEU A 43 -7.64 1.37 3.56
N THR A 44 -7.63 2.39 4.41
CA THR A 44 -6.72 3.52 4.33
C THR A 44 -5.79 3.45 5.53
N GLN A 45 -4.49 3.56 5.29
CA GLN A 45 -3.49 3.53 6.35
C GLN A 45 -2.35 4.50 6.03
N THR A 46 -1.68 4.96 7.08
CA THR A 46 -0.42 5.69 6.97
C THR A 46 0.74 4.69 6.89
N VAL A 47 1.77 5.01 6.10
CA VAL A 47 2.98 4.20 6.02
C VAL A 47 3.89 4.55 7.21
N ASP A 48 3.87 3.70 8.24
CA ASP A 48 4.72 3.88 9.42
C ASP A 48 6.18 3.49 9.18
N SER A 49 6.42 2.53 8.28
CA SER A 49 7.75 2.04 7.93
C SER A 49 7.77 1.37 6.55
N MET A 50 8.90 1.44 5.86
CA MET A 50 9.18 0.74 4.60
C MET A 50 10.53 0.02 4.71
N GLN A 51 10.63 -1.17 4.12
CA GLN A 51 11.85 -1.99 4.03
C GLN A 51 12.05 -2.40 2.57
#